data_AF-A0A2V6AHZ1-F1
#
_entry.id   AF-A0A2V6AHZ1-F1
#
_cell.length_a   1.000
_cell.length_b   1.000
_cell.length_c   1.000
_cell.angle_alpha   90.00
_cell.angle_beta   90.00
_cell.angle_gamma   90.00
#
_symmetry.space_group_name_H-M   'P 1'
#
loop_
_entity.id
_entity.type
_entity.pdbx_description
1 polymer ?
#
loop_
_entity_poly.entity_id
_entity_poly.type
_entity_poly.pdbx_seq_one_letter_code
_entity_poly.pdbx_strand_id
1 'polypeptide(L)' 'MSKEAAMKTKNSRFDKLVARYYPAVYSFAARLTDDPREAVALTRDAFNSTRKQLRNRRDEVLLASILISAVIRAGLSAA' A
#
# COMPACT_ATOMS: atom_id res chain seq x y z
N MET A 1 -12.66 13.33 33.82
CA MET A 1 -11.73 13.98 32.87
C MET A 1 -11.74 13.15 31.58
N SER A 2 -12.55 13.55 30.59
CA SER A 2 -12.11 14.16 29.32
C SER A 2 -11.64 13.09 28.32
N LYS A 3 -12.22 12.84 27.14
CA LYS A 3 -13.06 13.64 26.23
C LYS A 3 -13.92 12.70 25.39
N GLU A 4 -15.23 12.99 25.29
CA GLU A 4 -16.00 12.75 24.08
C GLU A 4 -15.38 13.57 22.93
N ALA A 5 -15.26 12.98 21.74
CA ALA A 5 -15.59 13.61 20.47
C ALA A 5 -15.17 12.69 19.30
N ALA A 6 -16.17 12.01 18.76
CA ALA A 6 -16.45 11.99 17.33
C ALA A 6 -15.23 12.05 16.38
N MET A 7 -14.78 10.89 15.92
CA MET A 7 -14.61 10.72 14.49
C MET A 7 -15.18 9.36 14.11
N LYS A 8 -16.41 9.38 13.61
CA LYS A 8 -16.88 8.35 12.68
C LYS A 8 -16.03 8.53 11.42
N THR A 9 -14.75 8.14 11.51
CA THR A 9 -13.81 8.21 10.39
C THR A 9 -14.49 7.47 9.27
N LYS A 10 -14.85 8.19 8.21
CA LYS A 10 -15.39 7.58 6.99
C LYS A 10 -14.29 6.63 6.51
N ASN A 11 -14.34 5.39 6.98
CA ASN A 11 -13.35 4.37 6.71
C ASN A 11 -13.44 4.08 5.21
N SER A 12 -12.60 4.75 4.44
CA SER A 12 -12.68 4.67 3.00
C SER A 12 -12.34 3.24 2.59
N ARG A 13 -12.84 2.80 1.44
CA ARG A 13 -12.46 1.47 0.90
C ARG A 13 -10.93 1.33 0.80
N PHE A 14 -10.23 2.45 0.60
CA PHE A 14 -8.78 2.50 0.59
C PHE A 14 -8.17 2.30 1.98
N ASP A 15 -8.70 2.91 3.04
CA ASP A 15 -8.18 2.72 4.41
C ASP A 15 -8.32 1.26 4.88
N LYS A 16 -9.43 0.59 4.50
CA LYS A 16 -9.59 -0.86 4.72
C LYS A 16 -8.56 -1.69 3.97
N LEU A 17 -8.22 -1.28 2.74
CA LEU A 17 -7.23 -1.96 1.90
C LEU A 17 -5.83 -1.80 2.51
N VAL A 18 -5.47 -0.58 2.93
CA VAL A 18 -4.22 -0.32 3.65
C VAL A 18 -4.16 -1.16 4.91
N ALA A 19 -5.18 -1.11 5.78
CA ALA A 19 -5.18 -1.89 7.02
C ALA A 19 -5.03 -3.41 6.80
N ARG A 20 -5.62 -3.94 5.71
CA ARG A 20 -5.57 -5.37 5.38
C ARG A 20 -4.22 -5.81 4.80
N TYR A 21 -3.62 -4.99 3.94
CA TYR A 21 -2.45 -5.41 3.14
C TYR A 21 -1.14 -4.78 3.58
N TYR A 22 -1.16 -3.77 4.46
CA TYR A 22 0.06 -3.12 4.95
C TYR A 22 1.09 -4.10 5.52
N PRO A 23 0.73 -5.09 6.37
CA PRO A 23 1.72 -6.03 6.90
C PRO A 23 2.43 -6.85 5.82
N ALA A 24 1.71 -7.25 4.76
CA ALA A 24 2.27 -8.03 3.66
C ALA A 24 3.19 -7.18 2.77
N VAL A 25 2.76 -5.95 2.43
CA VAL A 25 3.57 -5.02 1.62
C VAL A 25 4.81 -4.59 2.39
N TYR A 26 4.69 -4.30 3.69
CA TYR A 26 5.81 -3.99 4.55
C TYR A 26 6.79 -5.15 4.68
N SER A 27 6.30 -6.38 4.90
CA SER A 27 7.17 -7.57 4.98
C SER A 27 7.92 -7.83 3.67
N PHE A 28 7.31 -7.48 2.53
CA PHE A 28 7.99 -7.56 1.24
C PHE A 28 9.04 -6.47 1.09
N ALA A 29 8.70 -5.22 1.42
CA ALA A 29 9.65 -4.11 1.40
C ALA A 29 10.84 -4.37 2.33
N ALA A 30 10.61 -4.87 3.54
CA ALA A 30 11.65 -5.23 4.51
C ALA A 30 12.53 -6.42 4.10
N ARG A 31 12.12 -7.19 3.09
CA ARG A 31 13.00 -8.19 2.45
C ARG A 31 13.83 -7.62 1.31
N LEU A 32 13.36 -6.51 0.73
CA LEU A 32 14.00 -5.85 -0.40
C LEU A 32 15.05 -4.82 0.06
N THR A 33 14.88 -4.27 1.27
CA THR A 33 15.83 -3.36 1.90
C THR A 33 16.15 -3.81 3.32
N ASP A 34 17.42 -3.70 3.70
CA ASP A 34 17.89 -3.95 5.06
C ASP A 34 17.57 -2.79 6.01
N ASP A 35 17.14 -1.62 5.48
CA ASP A 35 16.78 -0.47 6.30
C ASP A 35 15.26 -0.40 6.56
N PRO A 36 14.84 -0.40 7.84
CA PRO A 36 13.42 -0.39 8.18
C PRO A 36 12.72 0.94 7.83
N ARG A 37 13.46 2.06 7.72
CA ARG A 37 12.89 3.35 7.32
C ARG A 37 12.64 3.38 5.82
N GLU A 38 13.54 2.81 5.02
CA GLU A 38 13.31 2.61 3.58
C GLU A 38 12.14 1.66 3.32
N ALA A 39 12.00 0.58 4.11
CA ALA A 39 10.87 -0.34 3.98
C ALA A 39 9.53 0.37 4.22
N VAL A 40 9.46 1.26 5.22
CA VAL A 40 8.28 2.11 5.48
C VAL A 40 8.04 3.07 4.33
N ALA A 41 9.08 3.72 3.80
CA ALA A 41 8.96 4.66 2.69
C ALA A 41 8.40 3.97 1.43
N LEU A 42 8.99 2.83 1.04
CA LEU A 42 8.55 2.03 -0.10
C LEU A 42 7.09 1.57 0.04
N THR A 43 6.72 1.09 1.23
CA THR A 43 5.34 0.68 1.51
C THR A 43 4.37 1.84 1.34
N ARG A 44 4.75 3.02 1.85
CA ARG A 44 3.91 4.22 1.81
C ARG A 44 3.79 4.75 0.39
N ASP A 45 4.87 4.74 -0.39
CA ASP A 45 4.86 5.16 -1.80
C ASP A 45 4.07 4.20 -2.69
N ALA A 46 4.12 2.89 -2.45
CA ALA A 46 3.29 1.92 -3.13
C ALA A 46 1.80 2.23 -2.92
N PHE A 47 1.37 2.40 -1.67
CA PHE A 47 -0.02 2.76 -1.36
C PHE A 47 -0.41 4.14 -1.91
N ASN A 48 0.45 5.15 -1.82
CA ASN A 48 0.15 6.49 -2.31
C ASN A 48 0.01 6.52 -3.84
N SER A 49 0.84 5.74 -4.54
CA SER A 49 0.75 5.54 -5.99
C SER A 49 -0.56 4.83 -6.35
N THR A 50 -0.94 3.79 -5.62
CA THR A 50 -2.26 3.14 -5.76
C THR A 50 -3.40 4.12 -5.52
N ARG A 51 -3.31 4.98 -4.50
CA ARG A 51 -4.34 5.99 -4.19
C ARG A 51 -4.53 6.99 -5.32
N LYS A 52 -3.43 7.48 -5.92
CA LYS A 52 -3.48 8.37 -7.10
C LYS A 52 -4.14 7.68 -8.29
N GLN A 53 -3.84 6.41 -8.52
CA GLN A 53 -4.43 5.62 -9.60
C GLN A 53 -5.92 5.32 -9.38
N LEU A 54 -6.32 4.95 -8.15
CA LEU A 54 -7.72 4.73 -7.79
C LEU A 54 -8.58 5.98 -7.94
N ARG A 55 -7.98 7.16 -7.71
CA ARG A 55 -8.66 8.45 -7.89
C ARG A 55 -8.86 8.80 -9.37
N ASN A 56 -8.00 8.28 -10.25
CA ASN A 56 -8.04 8.55 -11.68
C ASN A 56 -8.82 7.49 -12.48
N ARG A 57 -8.92 6.22 -12.04
CA ARG A 57 -9.73 5.17 -12.69
C ARG A 57 -10.30 4.17 -11.67
N ARG A 58 -11.63 3.99 -11.69
CA ARG A 58 -12.37 2.98 -10.92
C ARG A 58 -12.21 1.58 -11.55
N ASP A 59 -11.03 0.97 -11.48
CA ASP A 59 -10.90 -0.42 -11.96
C ASP A 59 -9.98 -1.27 -11.09
N GLU A 60 -10.60 -2.21 -10.38
CA GLU A 60 -9.98 -3.25 -9.55
C GLU A 60 -9.07 -4.16 -10.39
N VAL A 61 -9.37 -4.29 -11.69
CA VAL A 61 -8.56 -5.00 -12.70
C VAL A 61 -7.21 -4.32 -12.90
N LEU A 62 -7.16 -2.99 -12.88
CA LEU A 62 -5.90 -2.26 -13.03
C LEU A 62 -5.02 -2.44 -11.79
N LEU A 63 -5.62 -2.52 -10.60
CA LEU A 63 -4.91 -2.79 -9.35
C LEU A 63 -4.23 -4.17 -9.38
N ALA A 64 -4.95 -5.19 -9.83
CA ALA A 64 -4.39 -6.52 -10.01
C ALA A 64 -3.23 -6.52 -11.03
N SER A 65 -3.38 -5.82 -12.16
CA SER A 65 -2.33 -5.73 -13.18
C SER A 65 -1.08 -5.00 -12.69
N ILE A 66 -1.21 -3.97 -11.84
CA ILE A 66 -0.07 -3.25 -11.26
C ILE A 66 0.66 -4.13 -10.26
N LEU A 67 -0.06 -4.87 -9.41
CA LEU A 67 0.54 -5.78 -8.45
C LEU A 67 1.32 -6.90 -9.15
N ILE A 68 0.73 -7.49 -10.19
CA ILE A 68 1.39 -8.53 -11.01
C ILE A 68 2.63 -7.95 -11.69
N SER A 69 2.52 -6.75 -12.28
CA SER A 69 3.65 -6.10 -12.95
C SER A 69 4.79 -5.75 -12.00
N ALA A 70 4.47 -5.30 -10.79
CA ALA A 70 5.44 -4.98 -9.76
C ALA A 70 6.19 -6.24 -9.28
N VAL A 71 5.47 -7.36 -9.11
CA VAL A 71 6.08 -8.64 -8.72
C VAL A 71 7.01 -9.18 -9.81
N ILE A 72 6.59 -9.14 -11.08
CA ILE A 72 7.43 -9.58 -12.20
C ILE A 72 8.70 -8.72 -12.28
N ARG A 73 8.57 -7.40 -12.15
CA ARG A 73 9.72 -6.49 -12.22
C ARG A 73 10.68 -6.67 -11.05
N ALA A 74 10.17 -6.88 -9.84
CA ALA A 74 11.01 -7.17 -8.68
C ALA A 74 11.74 -8.52 -8.83
N GLY A 75 11.06 -9.54 -9.37
CA GLY A 75 11.68 -10.84 -9.64
C GLY A 75 12.75 -10.80 -10.73
N LEU A 76 12.57 -9.99 -11.78
CA LEU A 76 13.58 -9.79 -12.83
C LEU A 76 14.77 -8.93 -12.41
N SER A 77 14.60 -8.06 -11.41
CA SER A 77 15.69 -7.21 -10.91
C SER A 77 16.54 -7.89 -9.83
N ALA A 78 16.09 -9.03 -9.31
CA ALA A 78 16.77 -9.82 -8.29
C ALA A 78 17.59 -10.99 -8.86
N ALA A 79 17.61 -11.14 -10.19
CA ALA A 79 18.46 -12.07 -10.96
C ALA A 79 19.55 -11.28 -11.69
#